data_AF-A0A453CCK2-F1
#
_entry.id   AF-A0A453CCK2-F1
#
_cell.length_a   1.000
_cell.length_b   1.000
_cell.length_c   1.000
_cell.angle_alpha   90.00
_cell.angle_beta   90.00
_cell.angle_gamma   90.00
#
_symmetry.space_group_name_H-M   'P 1'
#
loop_
_entity.id
_entity.type
_entity.pdbx_description
1 polymer ?
#
loop_
_entity_poly.entity_id
_entity_poly.type
_entity_poly.pdbx_seq_one_letter_code
_entity_poly.pdbx_strand_id
1 'polypeptide(L)'
;MIFQVFGVTDVPEPSLDGNILPNPVDPSTYMVMLCYKNGSLTREDIRDRYAEKSWDVFNNLLEQTDPLNGGKLGFYYKEHEILPPLPVGFHRYIVDTLTSGPLAETKERQKDEFDPPSEVRALIEGQFMSMRGHAERCGLPVPPKRIIATGGASSNQAILKTLASVFGCPVYTVQRPDSASLGAALRAAHGWLCKKQGEFVPISRVYSGGSDRTSLSMKLAVPFGGCEGDDELLNKYTLLVEKRLEIEQKLVERFGRVK
;
A
#
# COMPACT_ATOMS: atom_id res chain seq x y z
N MET A 1 8.89 -3.74 12.62
CA MET A 1 9.15 -4.46 11.36
C MET A 1 8.63 -3.60 10.21
N ILE A 2 9.44 -3.49 9.16
CA ILE A 2 9.24 -2.62 7.99
C ILE A 2 8.07 -3.15 7.16
N PHE A 3 7.42 -2.25 6.41
CA PHE A 3 6.45 -2.57 5.37
C PHE A 3 6.98 -2.12 4.00
N GLN A 4 6.70 -2.87 2.92
CA GLN A 4 7.27 -2.60 1.59
C GLN A 4 6.22 -2.68 0.49
N VAL A 5 6.41 -1.87 -0.56
CA VAL A 5 5.63 -1.94 -1.81
C VAL A 5 6.59 -2.27 -2.95
N PHE A 6 6.23 -3.28 -3.73
CA PHE A 6 6.91 -3.61 -4.99
C PHE A 6 5.94 -3.42 -6.14
N GLY A 7 6.41 -2.78 -7.22
CA GLY A 7 5.61 -2.60 -8.43
C GLY A 7 6.48 -2.69 -9.69
N VAL A 8 5.82 -2.79 -10.84
CA VAL A 8 6.45 -2.80 -12.16
C VAL A 8 5.92 -1.61 -12.95
N THR A 9 6.82 -0.92 -13.65
CA THR A 9 6.48 0.20 -14.55
C THR A 9 7.40 0.20 -15.77
N ASP A 10 6.87 0.62 -16.91
CA ASP A 10 7.59 0.94 -18.14
C ASP A 10 7.92 2.45 -18.26
N VAL A 11 7.35 3.28 -17.37
CA VAL A 11 7.53 4.73 -17.30
C VAL A 11 8.05 5.13 -15.91
N PRO A 12 9.29 4.75 -15.55
CA PRO A 12 9.82 5.07 -14.23
C PRO A 12 9.98 6.58 -14.03
N GLU A 13 9.62 7.07 -12.85
CA GLU A 13 9.86 8.45 -12.42
C GLU A 13 10.84 8.45 -11.23
N PRO A 14 12.16 8.46 -11.46
CA PRO A 14 13.15 8.50 -10.38
C PRO A 14 12.97 9.75 -9.54
N SER A 15 12.85 9.57 -8.22
CA SER A 15 12.69 10.66 -7.27
C SER A 15 13.57 10.42 -6.03
N LEU A 16 13.44 11.30 -5.04
CA LEU A 16 14.02 11.07 -3.72
C LEU A 16 13.21 10.04 -2.91
N ASP A 17 12.03 9.69 -3.40
CA ASP A 17 11.12 8.70 -2.83
C ASP A 17 11.38 7.34 -3.50
N GLY A 18 11.75 6.32 -2.71
CA GLY A 18 11.84 4.95 -3.21
C GLY A 18 13.12 4.57 -3.98
N ASN A 19 13.13 3.35 -4.50
CA ASN A 19 14.24 2.79 -5.29
C ASN A 19 13.70 2.22 -6.60
N ILE A 20 14.24 2.66 -7.74
CA ILE A 20 13.92 2.13 -9.06
C ILE A 20 15.08 1.25 -9.54
N LEU A 21 14.79 0.01 -9.89
CA LEU A 21 15.77 -1.00 -10.30
C LEU A 21 15.35 -1.59 -11.66
N PRO A 22 16.29 -2.09 -12.48
CA PRO A 22 15.94 -2.87 -13.66
C PRO A 22 15.06 -4.06 -13.28
N ASN A 23 14.02 -4.36 -14.07
CA ASN A 23 13.17 -5.50 -13.78
C ASN A 23 13.95 -6.82 -14.02
N PRO A 24 13.99 -7.74 -13.04
CA PRO A 24 14.81 -8.97 -13.12
C PRO A 24 14.28 -10.02 -14.12
N VAL A 25 13.08 -9.83 -14.69
CA VAL A 25 12.43 -10.79 -15.58
C VAL A 25 11.94 -10.20 -16.91
N ASP A 26 11.96 -8.88 -17.07
CA ASP A 26 11.56 -8.19 -18.30
C ASP A 26 12.50 -6.99 -18.58
N PRO A 27 13.40 -7.10 -19.57
CA PRO A 27 14.37 -6.05 -19.90
C PRO A 27 13.77 -4.71 -20.34
N SER A 28 12.48 -4.67 -20.69
CA SER A 28 11.80 -3.47 -21.17
C SER A 28 11.14 -2.64 -20.07
N THR A 29 11.18 -3.12 -18.82
CA THR A 29 10.49 -2.49 -17.68
C THR A 29 11.41 -2.36 -16.46
N TYR A 30 10.92 -1.67 -15.45
CA TYR A 30 11.58 -1.41 -14.18
C TYR A 30 10.75 -1.94 -13.02
N MET A 31 11.43 -2.23 -11.91
CA MET A 31 10.77 -2.51 -10.63
C MET A 31 10.99 -1.34 -9.67
N VAL A 32 9.93 -0.96 -8.97
CA VAL A 32 9.96 0.07 -7.91
C VAL A 32 9.86 -0.62 -6.56
N MET A 33 10.67 -0.19 -5.60
CA MET A 33 10.63 -0.62 -4.20
C MET A 33 10.50 0.59 -3.27
N LEU A 34 9.39 0.64 -2.53
CA LEU A 34 9.15 1.61 -1.46
C LEU A 34 9.28 0.93 -0.10
N CYS A 35 9.91 1.61 0.86
CA CYS A 35 10.18 1.07 2.19
C CYS A 35 9.64 2.00 3.28
N TYR A 36 8.87 1.43 4.21
CA TYR A 36 8.26 2.14 5.32
C TYR A 36 8.70 1.50 6.64
N LYS A 37 9.29 2.28 7.54
CA LYS A 37 9.74 1.83 8.85
C LYS A 37 8.56 1.46 9.76
N ASN A 38 7.51 2.29 9.74
CA ASN A 38 6.38 2.21 10.68
C ASN A 38 5.26 1.29 10.16
N GLY A 39 5.57 0.01 10.01
CA GLY A 39 4.64 -1.03 9.57
C GLY A 39 3.88 -1.72 10.71
N SER A 40 4.21 -2.99 10.98
CA SER A 40 3.44 -3.84 11.90
C SER A 40 3.50 -3.41 13.36
N LEU A 41 4.65 -2.90 13.83
CA LEU A 41 4.82 -2.49 15.23
C LEU A 41 4.02 -1.22 15.57
N THR A 42 3.74 -0.39 14.57
CA THR A 42 2.84 0.75 14.71
C THR A 42 1.39 0.26 14.79
N ARG A 43 1.00 -0.71 13.96
CA ARG A 43 -0.33 -1.35 14.08
C ARG A 43 -0.53 -2.04 15.41
N GLU A 44 0.50 -2.72 15.91
CA GLU A 44 0.50 -3.33 17.23
C GLU A 44 0.38 -2.30 18.35
N ASP A 45 1.09 -1.17 18.26
CA ASP A 45 0.99 -0.08 19.24
C ASP A 45 -0.42 0.51 19.30
N ILE A 46 -1.06 0.76 18.16
CA ILE A 46 -2.44 1.27 18.12
C ILE A 46 -3.43 0.19 18.60
N ARG A 47 -3.25 -1.09 18.22
CA ARG A 47 -4.04 -2.20 18.77
C ARG A 47 -3.94 -2.25 20.30
N ASP A 48 -2.75 -2.09 20.85
CA ASP A 48 -2.53 -2.20 22.29
C ASP A 48 -3.14 -1.04 23.06
N ARG A 49 -3.17 0.16 22.47
CA ARG A 49 -3.77 1.36 23.08
C ARG A 49 -5.30 1.38 23.00
N TYR A 50 -5.86 0.97 21.86
CA TYR A 50 -7.26 1.23 21.53
C TYR A 50 -8.13 -0.03 21.41
N ALA A 51 -7.52 -1.21 21.32
CA ALA A 51 -8.21 -2.46 20.99
C ALA A 51 -7.87 -3.60 21.96
N GLU A 52 -7.62 -3.29 23.23
CA GLU A 52 -7.41 -4.30 24.29
C GLU A 52 -6.31 -5.34 23.94
N LYS A 53 -5.32 -4.94 23.14
CA LYS A 53 -4.26 -5.83 22.62
C LYS A 53 -4.78 -7.02 21.78
N SER A 54 -6.03 -6.94 21.30
CA SER A 54 -6.70 -7.97 20.51
C SER A 54 -6.86 -7.54 19.06
N TRP A 55 -6.44 -8.40 18.13
CA TRP A 55 -6.69 -8.18 16.70
C TRP A 55 -8.17 -8.29 16.34
N ASP A 56 -8.95 -9.07 17.09
CA ASP A 56 -10.39 -9.19 16.84
C ASP A 56 -11.12 -7.90 17.23
N VAL A 57 -10.77 -7.30 18.37
CA VAL A 57 -11.29 -5.99 18.77
C VAL A 57 -10.83 -4.91 17.77
N PHE A 58 -9.57 -4.98 17.31
CA PHE A 58 -9.07 -4.05 16.28
C PHE A 58 -9.87 -4.14 15.00
N ASN A 59 -10.21 -5.35 14.56
CA ASN A 59 -11.03 -5.56 13.36
C ASN A 59 -12.45 -5.02 13.54
N ASN A 60 -13.06 -5.27 14.71
CA ASN A 60 -14.39 -4.75 15.02
C ASN A 60 -14.41 -3.22 15.05
N LEU A 61 -13.35 -2.58 15.56
CA LEU A 61 -13.21 -1.11 15.54
C LEU A 61 -13.03 -0.59 14.11
N LEU A 62 -12.24 -1.27 13.28
CA LEU A 62 -12.04 -0.92 11.88
C LEU A 62 -13.34 -1.00 11.07
N GLU A 63 -14.19 -1.98 11.35
CA GLU A 63 -15.48 -2.20 10.69
C GLU A 63 -16.61 -1.30 11.22
N GLN A 64 -16.43 -0.61 12.35
CA GLN A 64 -17.39 0.36 12.89
C GLN A 64 -17.37 1.72 12.18
N THR A 65 -16.36 1.96 11.35
CA THR A 65 -16.20 3.21 10.61
C THR A 65 -16.32 2.99 9.12
N ASP A 66 -17.00 3.91 8.45
CA ASP A 66 -17.09 3.89 6.99
C ASP A 66 -15.73 4.16 6.32
N PRO A 67 -15.57 3.75 5.04
CA PRO A 67 -14.51 4.23 4.17
C PRO A 67 -14.31 5.75 4.27
N LEU A 68 -13.06 6.23 4.14
CA LEU A 68 -12.66 7.63 4.26
C LEU A 68 -12.68 8.23 5.68
N ASN A 69 -13.13 7.46 6.68
CA ASN A 69 -13.08 7.84 8.09
C ASN A 69 -13.71 9.21 8.43
N GLY A 70 -14.71 9.64 7.65
CA GLY A 70 -15.29 10.98 7.76
C GLY A 70 -14.27 12.12 7.60
N GLY A 71 -13.22 11.93 6.80
CA GLY A 71 -12.16 12.90 6.57
C GLY A 71 -11.07 12.92 7.65
N LYS A 72 -11.06 11.98 8.60
CA LYS A 72 -10.03 11.89 9.63
C LYS A 72 -8.77 11.19 9.09
N LEU A 73 -7.71 11.96 8.92
CA LEU A 73 -6.39 11.52 8.47
C LEU A 73 -5.43 11.37 9.66
N GLY A 74 -4.65 10.28 9.66
CA GLY A 74 -3.63 10.03 10.67
C GLY A 74 -2.28 9.66 10.08
N PHE A 75 -1.22 10.13 10.75
CA PHE A 75 0.19 9.90 10.43
C PHE A 75 0.85 9.37 11.70
N TYR A 76 1.25 8.10 11.70
CA TYR A 76 1.68 7.39 12.91
C TYR A 76 3.13 6.89 12.79
N TYR A 77 4.08 7.70 13.25
CA TYR A 77 5.51 7.38 13.19
C TYR A 77 6.04 7.08 14.60
N LYS A 78 6.15 5.79 14.95
CA LYS A 78 6.71 5.31 16.22
C LYS A 78 8.24 5.32 16.21
N GLU A 79 8.81 5.12 15.04
CA GLU A 79 10.23 5.28 14.73
C GLU A 79 10.39 6.35 13.64
N HIS A 80 11.61 6.83 13.44
CA HIS A 80 11.93 7.70 12.31
C HIS A 80 11.53 7.01 11.01
N GLU A 81 10.66 7.66 10.25
CA GLU A 81 10.16 7.12 8.99
C GLU A 81 11.21 7.28 7.88
N ILE A 82 11.22 6.33 6.96
CA ILE A 82 12.06 6.36 5.75
C ILE A 82 11.35 7.18 4.68
N LEU A 83 10.07 6.88 4.43
CA LEU A 83 9.25 7.48 3.39
C LEU A 83 7.89 7.89 3.96
N PRO A 84 7.64 9.19 4.18
CA PRO A 84 8.58 10.32 4.05
C PRO A 84 9.61 10.35 5.19
N PRO A 85 10.72 11.10 5.09
CA PRO A 85 11.76 11.19 6.12
C PRO A 85 11.32 12.05 7.32
N LEU A 86 10.33 11.58 8.07
CA LEU A 86 9.75 12.25 9.24
C LEU A 86 10.30 11.68 10.56
N PRO A 87 10.47 12.53 11.59
CA PRO A 87 10.83 12.06 12.93
C PRO A 87 9.67 11.31 13.60
N VAL A 88 9.93 10.75 14.77
CA VAL A 88 8.91 10.13 15.63
C VAL A 88 7.83 11.17 15.99
N GLY A 89 6.57 10.81 15.79
CA GLY A 89 5.44 11.69 16.05
C GLY A 89 4.13 11.13 15.51
N PHE A 90 3.03 11.40 16.21
CA PHE A 90 1.67 11.12 15.74
C PHE A 90 1.01 12.44 15.37
N HIS A 91 0.48 12.54 14.16
CA HIS A 91 -0.21 13.72 13.67
C HIS A 91 -1.59 13.33 13.15
N ARG A 92 -2.60 14.15 13.49
CA ARG A 92 -4.00 13.87 13.20
C ARG A 92 -4.66 15.11 12.65
N TYR A 93 -5.42 14.93 11.58
CA TYR A 93 -6.10 16.00 10.88
C TYR A 93 -7.51 15.58 10.52
N ILE A 94 -8.45 16.51 10.60
CA ILE A 94 -9.77 16.37 10.00
C ILE A 94 -9.78 17.27 8.76
N VAL A 95 -10.06 16.68 7.60
CA VAL A 95 -10.36 17.44 6.38
C VAL A 95 -11.88 17.51 6.23
N ASP A 96 -12.40 18.72 6.02
CA ASP A 96 -13.83 18.88 5.77
C ASP A 96 -14.18 18.16 4.46
N THR A 97 -15.33 17.47 4.45
CA THR A 97 -15.70 16.52 3.42
C THR A 97 -15.48 17.11 2.02
N LEU A 98 -14.76 16.37 1.17
CA LEU A 98 -14.51 16.68 -0.24
C LEU A 98 -15.83 16.59 -1.04
N THR A 99 -16.75 17.50 -0.79
CA THR A 99 -18.00 17.63 -1.55
C THR A 99 -17.70 18.39 -2.83
N SER A 100 -17.10 17.69 -3.80
CA SER A 100 -17.02 18.10 -5.22
C SER A 100 -16.41 19.46 -5.53
N GLY A 101 -15.77 20.12 -4.56
CA GLY A 101 -15.05 21.39 -4.72
C GLY A 101 -13.56 21.17 -5.01
N PRO A 102 -12.85 22.20 -5.49
CA PRO A 102 -11.40 22.11 -5.68
C PRO A 102 -10.69 21.75 -4.38
N LEU A 103 -9.72 20.82 -4.43
CA LEU A 103 -8.91 20.42 -3.27
C LEU A 103 -8.30 21.61 -2.52
N ALA A 104 -7.95 22.67 -3.26
CA ALA A 104 -7.34 23.91 -2.78
C ALA A 104 -8.18 24.67 -1.74
N GLU A 105 -9.50 24.45 -1.68
CA GLU A 105 -10.39 25.09 -0.71
C GLU A 105 -10.63 24.23 0.54
N THR A 106 -10.17 22.97 0.53
CA THR A 106 -10.37 22.03 1.63
C THR A 106 -9.41 22.35 2.77
N LYS A 107 -9.95 22.86 3.88
CA LYS A 107 -9.19 23.18 5.09
C LYS A 107 -8.97 21.93 5.94
N GLU A 108 -7.73 21.71 6.36
CA GLU A 108 -7.40 20.73 7.39
C GLU A 108 -7.41 21.36 8.80
N ARG A 109 -7.90 20.61 9.79
CA ARG A 109 -7.89 20.98 11.21
C ARG A 109 -7.13 19.95 12.00
N GLN A 110 -6.05 20.37 12.67
CA GLN A 110 -5.27 19.47 13.53
C GLN A 110 -6.11 19.04 14.74
N LYS A 111 -5.92 17.79 15.17
CA LYS A 111 -6.49 17.23 16.40
C LYS A 111 -5.41 16.55 17.22
N ASP A 112 -5.63 16.47 18.52
CA ASP A 112 -4.73 15.76 19.42
C ASP A 112 -5.01 14.25 19.39
N GLU A 113 -6.29 13.86 19.34
CA GLU A 113 -6.76 12.47 19.40
C GLU A 113 -8.12 12.29 18.71
N PHE A 114 -8.39 11.07 18.24
CA PHE A 114 -9.70 10.62 17.75
C PHE A 114 -10.31 9.55 18.67
N ASP A 115 -11.59 9.25 18.44
CA ASP A 115 -12.23 8.08 19.04
C ASP A 115 -11.55 6.76 18.59
N PRO A 116 -11.60 5.67 19.39
CA PRO A 116 -10.89 4.43 19.09
C PRO A 116 -11.16 3.82 17.69
N PRO A 117 -12.42 3.73 17.20
CA PRO A 117 -12.69 3.30 15.82
C PRO A 117 -11.95 4.16 14.78
N SER A 118 -12.01 5.48 14.95
CA SER A 118 -11.38 6.43 14.04
C SER A 118 -9.85 6.40 14.08
N GLU A 119 -9.22 6.14 15.23
CA GLU A 119 -7.76 5.92 15.34
C GLU A 119 -7.31 4.70 14.54
N VAL A 120 -8.03 3.59 14.71
CA VAL A 120 -7.76 2.34 14.01
C VAL A 120 -7.89 2.53 12.50
N ARG A 121 -8.96 3.19 12.05
CA ARG A 121 -9.21 3.52 10.65
C ARG A 121 -8.14 4.44 10.07
N ALA A 122 -7.83 5.54 10.77
CA ALA A 122 -6.86 6.54 10.35
C ALA A 122 -5.45 5.95 10.18
N LEU A 123 -5.06 5.01 11.05
CA LEU A 123 -3.79 4.29 10.92
C LEU A 123 -3.74 3.47 9.62
N ILE A 124 -4.75 2.64 9.38
CA ILE A 124 -4.74 1.69 8.28
C ILE A 124 -4.89 2.42 6.93
N GLU A 125 -5.86 3.33 6.81
CA GLU A 125 -5.99 4.16 5.61
C GLU A 125 -4.77 5.04 5.40
N GLY A 126 -4.25 5.67 6.46
CA GLY A 126 -3.07 6.53 6.38
C GLY A 126 -1.85 5.81 5.83
N GLN A 127 -1.62 4.56 6.25
CA GLN A 127 -0.58 3.69 5.70
C GLN A 127 -0.80 3.43 4.21
N PHE A 128 -1.99 2.99 3.80
CA PHE A 128 -2.24 2.64 2.40
C PHE A 128 -2.31 3.84 1.46
N MET A 129 -2.85 4.98 1.91
CA MET A 129 -2.87 6.22 1.13
C MET A 129 -1.44 6.76 0.94
N SER A 130 -0.57 6.60 1.92
CA SER A 130 0.88 6.88 1.76
C SER A 130 1.47 6.03 0.65
N MET A 131 1.22 4.73 0.70
CA MET A 131 1.73 3.78 -0.28
C MET A 131 1.24 4.09 -1.69
N ARG A 132 -0.05 4.40 -1.83
CA ARG A 132 -0.66 4.74 -3.11
C ARG A 132 -0.06 6.01 -3.70
N GLY A 133 0.02 7.09 -2.92
CA GLY A 133 0.55 8.36 -3.38
C GLY A 133 2.03 8.28 -3.77
N HIS A 134 2.86 7.62 -2.96
CA HIS A 134 4.28 7.43 -3.29
C HIS A 134 4.50 6.47 -4.47
N ALA A 135 3.63 5.46 -4.64
CA ALA A 135 3.68 4.56 -5.79
C ALA A 135 3.46 5.35 -7.10
N GLU A 136 2.43 6.19 -7.12
CA GLU A 136 2.11 7.06 -8.26
C GLU A 136 3.27 8.00 -8.62
N ARG A 137 3.87 8.67 -7.61
CA ARG A 137 5.07 9.52 -7.80
C ARG A 137 6.29 8.81 -8.37
N CYS A 138 6.35 7.48 -8.27
CA CYS A 138 7.45 6.68 -8.83
C CYS A 138 7.09 6.09 -10.21
N GLY A 139 5.97 6.49 -10.80
CA GLY A 139 5.48 6.00 -12.08
C GLY A 139 4.80 4.63 -12.01
N LEU A 140 4.42 4.14 -10.82
CA LEU A 140 3.59 2.93 -10.74
C LEU A 140 2.14 3.23 -11.13
N PRO A 141 1.45 2.30 -11.81
CA PRO A 141 0.05 2.49 -12.19
C PRO A 141 -0.85 2.53 -10.96
N VAL A 142 -1.68 3.57 -10.88
CA VAL A 142 -2.70 3.77 -9.85
C VAL A 142 -4.05 4.08 -10.53
N PRO A 143 -5.09 3.24 -10.39
CA PRO A 143 -5.08 1.95 -9.69
C PRO A 143 -4.22 0.90 -10.43
N PRO A 144 -3.53 -0.01 -9.71
CA PRO A 144 -2.86 -1.13 -10.35
C PRO A 144 -3.89 -2.20 -10.78
N LYS A 145 -3.51 -3.09 -11.70
CA LYS A 145 -4.39 -4.20 -12.14
C LYS A 145 -4.80 -5.14 -11.01
N ARG A 146 -3.91 -5.33 -10.04
CA ARG A 146 -4.11 -6.16 -8.84
C ARG A 146 -3.05 -5.87 -7.80
N ILE A 147 -3.33 -6.18 -6.55
CA ILE A 147 -2.34 -6.23 -5.47
C ILE A 147 -2.18 -7.65 -4.98
N ILE A 148 -0.94 -8.02 -4.64
CA ILE A 148 -0.62 -9.30 -4.00
C ILE A 148 -0.13 -8.98 -2.59
N ALA A 149 -0.97 -9.22 -1.58
CA ALA A 149 -0.64 -9.02 -0.18
C ALA A 149 0.05 -10.28 0.39
N THR A 150 1.14 -10.06 1.13
CA THR A 150 1.91 -11.10 1.82
C THR A 150 2.28 -10.64 3.23
N GLY A 151 2.83 -11.55 4.04
CA GLY A 151 3.22 -11.27 5.43
C GLY A 151 2.06 -11.36 6.42
N GLY A 152 2.33 -11.10 7.71
CA GLY A 152 1.36 -11.39 8.77
C GLY A 152 0.02 -10.64 8.64
N ALA A 153 0.02 -9.40 8.12
CA ALA A 153 -1.22 -8.65 7.94
C ALA A 153 -2.09 -9.16 6.77
N SER A 154 -1.55 -9.97 5.87
CA SER A 154 -2.32 -10.49 4.74
C SER A 154 -3.32 -11.59 5.11
N SER A 155 -3.33 -12.05 6.37
CA SER A 155 -4.39 -12.93 6.89
C SER A 155 -5.59 -12.15 7.43
N ASN A 156 -5.49 -10.83 7.58
CA ASN A 156 -6.53 -9.99 8.17
C ASN A 156 -7.44 -9.40 7.10
N GLN A 157 -8.68 -9.90 7.00
CA GLN A 157 -9.62 -9.51 5.96
C GLN A 157 -10.06 -8.04 6.05
N ALA A 158 -10.21 -7.47 7.26
CA ALA A 158 -10.60 -6.07 7.41
C ALA A 158 -9.52 -5.11 6.87
N ILE A 159 -8.25 -5.45 7.09
CA ILE A 159 -7.10 -4.73 6.51
C ILE A 159 -7.07 -4.88 4.98
N LEU A 160 -7.28 -6.10 4.45
CA LEU A 160 -7.30 -6.32 2.99
C LEU A 160 -8.45 -5.60 2.29
N LYS A 161 -9.64 -5.55 2.91
CA LYS A 161 -10.78 -4.78 2.40
C LYS A 161 -10.41 -3.31 2.27
N THR A 162 -9.80 -2.75 3.32
CA THR A 162 -9.31 -1.36 3.27
C THR A 162 -8.28 -1.17 2.15
N LEU A 163 -7.32 -2.07 2.01
CA LEU A 163 -6.29 -2.00 0.96
C LEU A 163 -6.93 -1.97 -0.44
N ALA A 164 -7.91 -2.83 -0.68
CA ALA A 164 -8.64 -2.88 -1.95
C ALA A 164 -9.35 -1.55 -2.24
N SER A 165 -10.07 -1.00 -1.26
CA SER A 165 -10.79 0.27 -1.41
C SER A 165 -9.86 1.46 -1.62
N VAL A 166 -8.75 1.54 -0.87
CA VAL A 166 -7.80 2.66 -0.99
C VAL A 166 -7.08 2.63 -2.34
N PHE A 167 -6.68 1.46 -2.82
CA PHE A 167 -5.98 1.33 -4.12
C PHE A 167 -6.90 1.24 -5.33
N GLY A 168 -8.18 0.94 -5.13
CA GLY A 168 -9.14 0.78 -6.22
C GLY A 168 -8.91 -0.46 -7.06
N CYS A 169 -8.48 -1.57 -6.47
CA CYS A 169 -8.16 -2.79 -7.23
C CYS A 169 -8.34 -4.08 -6.41
N PRO A 170 -8.51 -5.24 -7.07
CA PRO A 170 -8.65 -6.52 -6.38
C PRO A 170 -7.35 -6.91 -5.67
N VAL A 171 -7.50 -7.48 -4.48
CA VAL A 171 -6.41 -7.94 -3.63
C VAL A 171 -6.36 -9.47 -3.60
N TYR A 172 -5.19 -10.00 -3.91
CA TYR A 172 -4.87 -11.42 -3.88
C TYR A 172 -3.92 -11.71 -2.72
N THR A 173 -3.91 -12.97 -2.28
CA THR A 173 -2.95 -13.48 -1.30
C THR A 173 -2.25 -14.71 -1.84
N VAL A 174 -1.04 -14.98 -1.34
CA VAL A 174 -0.26 -16.16 -1.69
C VAL A 174 0.10 -16.91 -0.42
N GLN A 175 -0.06 -18.23 -0.45
CA GLN A 175 0.14 -19.12 0.70
C GLN A 175 1.60 -19.58 0.82
N ARG A 176 2.60 -18.68 0.71
CA ARG A 176 4.02 -19.03 0.91
C ARG A 176 4.88 -17.87 1.43
N PRO A 177 5.74 -18.10 2.44
CA PRO A 177 6.73 -17.11 2.89
C PRO A 177 7.99 -17.06 2.02
N ASP A 178 8.29 -18.10 1.22
CA ASP A 178 9.59 -18.26 0.53
C ASP A 178 9.63 -17.68 -0.90
N SER A 179 9.09 -16.48 -1.08
CA SER A 179 8.96 -15.85 -2.42
C SER A 179 10.31 -15.66 -3.12
N ALA A 180 11.35 -15.27 -2.38
CA ALA A 180 12.70 -15.06 -2.93
C ALA A 180 13.32 -16.35 -3.47
N SER A 181 13.28 -17.44 -2.69
CA SER A 181 13.80 -18.75 -3.07
C SER A 181 13.06 -19.32 -4.28
N LEU A 182 11.73 -19.20 -4.30
CA LEU A 182 10.92 -19.61 -5.45
C LEU A 182 11.24 -18.77 -6.69
N GLY A 183 11.36 -17.45 -6.53
CA GLY A 183 11.77 -16.54 -7.61
C GLY A 183 13.14 -16.91 -8.19
N ALA A 184 14.11 -17.28 -7.35
CA ALA A 184 15.42 -17.74 -7.80
C ALA A 184 15.33 -19.04 -8.62
N ALA A 185 14.55 -20.02 -8.15
CA ALA A 185 14.32 -21.27 -8.89
C ALA A 185 13.65 -21.02 -10.26
N LEU A 186 12.66 -20.14 -10.31
CA LEU A 186 11.99 -19.75 -11.56
C LEU A 186 12.96 -19.06 -12.53
N ARG A 187 13.83 -18.17 -12.04
CA ARG A 187 14.86 -17.51 -12.86
C ARG A 187 15.90 -18.49 -13.38
N ALA A 188 16.27 -19.51 -12.59
CA ALA A 188 17.16 -20.58 -13.07
C ALA A 188 16.50 -21.39 -14.21
N ALA A 189 15.22 -21.76 -14.05
CA ALA A 189 14.45 -22.44 -15.10
C ALA A 189 14.30 -21.56 -16.36
N HIS A 190 14.08 -20.26 -16.19
CA HIS A 190 14.04 -19.28 -17.28
C HIS A 190 15.35 -19.22 -18.06
N GLY A 191 16.48 -19.13 -17.36
CA GLY A 191 17.81 -19.12 -17.99
C GLY A 191 18.09 -20.39 -18.80
N TRP A 192 17.68 -21.56 -18.30
CA TRP A 192 17.75 -22.82 -19.06
C TRP A 192 16.89 -22.79 -20.33
N LEU A 193 15.67 -22.24 -20.25
CA LEU A 193 14.77 -22.12 -21.39
C LEU A 193 15.31 -21.18 -22.47
N CYS A 194 15.82 -20.01 -22.08
CA CYS A 194 16.50 -19.07 -23.00
C CYS A 194 17.69 -19.76 -23.69
N LYS A 195 18.54 -20.45 -22.93
CA LYS A 195 19.68 -21.21 -23.49
C LYS A 195 19.24 -22.26 -24.52
N LYS A 196 18.13 -22.95 -24.26
CA LYS A 196 17.59 -23.98 -25.16
C LYS A 196 17.06 -23.39 -26.48
N GLN A 197 16.47 -22.19 -26.44
CA GLN A 197 15.92 -21.53 -27.63
C GLN A 197 16.96 -20.67 -28.38
N GLY A 198 18.06 -20.32 -27.73
CA GLY A 198 19.10 -19.46 -28.31
C GLY A 198 18.76 -17.97 -28.31
N GLU A 199 17.65 -17.58 -27.66
CA GLU A 199 17.17 -16.20 -27.57
C GLU A 199 16.47 -15.93 -26.24
N PHE A 200 16.18 -14.65 -25.96
CA PHE A 200 15.36 -14.27 -24.81
C PHE A 200 13.92 -14.73 -25.03
N VAL A 201 13.34 -15.37 -24.01
CA VAL A 201 11.92 -15.70 -23.98
C VAL A 201 11.23 -15.00 -22.82
N PRO A 202 9.96 -14.58 -22.95
CA PRO A 202 9.24 -14.01 -21.81
C PRO A 202 9.14 -14.99 -20.64
N ILE A 203 9.32 -14.51 -19.40
CA ILE A 203 9.27 -15.33 -18.17
C ILE A 203 7.95 -16.13 -18.06
N SER A 204 6.87 -15.61 -18.65
CA SER A 204 5.58 -16.29 -18.70
C SER A 204 5.65 -17.69 -19.30
N ARG A 205 6.57 -17.93 -20.25
CA ARG A 205 6.79 -19.25 -20.86
C ARG A 205 7.23 -20.32 -19.87
N VAL A 206 7.84 -19.96 -18.73
CA VAL A 206 8.24 -20.90 -17.68
C VAL A 206 7.03 -21.58 -17.03
N TYR A 207 5.89 -20.89 -16.96
CA TYR A 207 4.67 -21.39 -16.31
C TYR A 207 3.47 -21.52 -17.26
N SER A 208 3.63 -21.31 -18.56
CA SER A 208 2.57 -21.35 -19.59
C SER A 208 1.98 -22.75 -19.88
N GLY A 209 2.16 -23.73 -19.00
CA GLY A 209 1.66 -25.10 -19.19
C GLY A 209 1.46 -25.89 -17.88
N GLY A 210 1.55 -25.22 -16.73
CA GLY A 210 1.26 -25.84 -15.44
C GLY A 210 -0.22 -25.76 -15.11
N SER A 211 -0.84 -26.89 -14.74
CA SER A 211 -2.20 -26.92 -14.16
C SER A 211 -2.33 -25.94 -12.98
N ASP A 212 -3.55 -25.51 -12.62
CA ASP A 212 -3.87 -24.66 -11.45
C ASP A 212 -3.34 -25.16 -10.08
N ARG A 213 -2.65 -26.30 -10.04
CA ARG A 213 -1.95 -26.89 -8.89
C ARG A 213 -0.46 -26.50 -8.78
N THR A 214 -0.02 -25.40 -9.38
CA THR A 214 1.37 -24.93 -9.20
C THR A 214 1.53 -24.13 -7.91
N SER A 215 2.76 -24.06 -7.39
CA SER A 215 3.14 -23.22 -6.25
C SER A 215 3.00 -21.70 -6.49
N LEU A 216 2.51 -21.30 -7.67
CA LEU A 216 2.32 -19.92 -8.11
C LEU A 216 0.85 -19.47 -7.98
N SER A 217 -0.04 -20.34 -7.49
CA SER A 217 -1.47 -20.03 -7.34
C SER A 217 -1.68 -18.84 -6.40
N MET A 218 -2.35 -17.82 -6.90
CA MET A 218 -2.84 -16.69 -6.11
C MET A 218 -4.30 -16.93 -5.77
N LYS A 219 -4.70 -16.64 -4.53
CA LYS A 219 -6.11 -16.67 -4.11
C LYS A 219 -6.65 -15.26 -4.10
N LEU A 220 -7.75 -15.02 -4.82
CA LEU A 220 -8.51 -13.77 -4.68
C LEU A 220 -9.01 -13.68 -3.23
N ALA A 221 -8.58 -12.63 -2.53
CA ALA A 221 -8.96 -12.39 -1.14
C ALA A 221 -10.09 -11.35 -1.05
N VAL A 222 -9.96 -10.25 -1.79
CA VAL A 222 -10.95 -9.18 -1.83
C VAL A 222 -11.15 -8.72 -3.28
N PRO A 223 -12.37 -8.81 -3.85
CA PRO A 223 -12.69 -8.22 -5.15
C PRO A 223 -12.84 -6.70 -5.06
N PHE A 224 -12.70 -5.99 -6.19
CA PHE A 224 -12.99 -4.56 -6.33
C PHE A 224 -13.35 -4.24 -7.78
N GLY A 225 -14.19 -3.22 -8.01
CA GLY A 225 -14.54 -2.71 -9.35
C GLY A 225 -15.76 -3.40 -9.96
N GLY A 226 -16.62 -4.01 -9.13
CA GLY A 226 -17.80 -4.74 -9.57
C GLY A 226 -19.05 -4.44 -8.74
N CYS A 227 -18.94 -3.59 -7.72
CA CYS A 227 -20.04 -3.16 -6.87
C CYS A 227 -20.46 -1.72 -7.19
N GLU A 228 -21.74 -1.44 -7.01
CA GLU A 228 -22.28 -0.08 -7.14
C GLU A 228 -21.61 0.84 -6.11
N GLY A 229 -21.02 1.94 -6.57
CA GLY A 229 -20.29 2.90 -5.73
C GLY A 229 -18.78 2.72 -5.64
N ASP A 230 -18.19 1.65 -6.21
CA ASP A 230 -16.72 1.44 -6.20
C ASP A 230 -15.98 2.59 -6.89
N ASP A 231 -16.49 3.08 -8.04
CA ASP A 231 -15.87 4.19 -8.78
C ASP A 231 -15.96 5.51 -8.01
N GLU A 232 -17.10 5.79 -7.36
CA GLU A 232 -17.27 6.97 -6.52
C GLU A 232 -16.32 6.93 -5.32
N LEU A 233 -16.20 5.77 -4.69
CA LEU A 233 -15.30 5.56 -3.58
C LEU A 233 -13.83 5.73 -3.99
N LEU A 234 -13.44 5.16 -5.13
CA LEU A 234 -12.10 5.33 -5.70
C LEU A 234 -11.79 6.81 -5.94
N ASN A 235 -12.71 7.56 -6.55
CA ASN A 235 -12.55 8.98 -6.79
C ASN A 235 -12.37 9.77 -5.49
N LYS A 236 -13.15 9.46 -4.45
CA LYS A 236 -13.00 10.09 -3.12
C LYS A 236 -11.65 9.77 -2.48
N TYR A 237 -11.15 8.53 -2.58
CA TYR A 237 -9.82 8.20 -2.11
C TYR A 237 -8.72 8.89 -2.91
N THR A 238 -8.87 9.07 -4.23
CA THR A 238 -7.90 9.82 -5.05
C THR A 238 -7.71 11.23 -4.48
N LEU A 239 -8.82 11.94 -4.28
CA LEU A 239 -8.81 13.30 -3.71
C LEU A 239 -8.22 13.31 -2.29
N LEU A 240 -8.56 12.31 -1.46
CA LEU A 240 -8.05 12.23 -0.09
C LEU A 240 -6.55 11.89 -0.03
N VAL A 241 -6.04 11.09 -0.97
CA VAL A 241 -4.61 10.78 -1.12
C VAL A 241 -3.83 12.04 -1.47
N GLU A 242 -4.30 12.82 -2.45
CA GLU A 242 -3.69 14.11 -2.81
C GLU A 242 -3.61 15.04 -1.59
N LYS A 243 -4.73 15.16 -0.84
CA LYS A 243 -4.76 16.02 0.35
C LYS A 243 -3.84 15.50 1.46
N ARG A 244 -3.78 14.19 1.66
CA ARG A 244 -2.85 13.56 2.61
C ARG A 244 -1.40 13.89 2.24
N LEU A 245 -1.04 13.78 0.97
CA LEU A 245 0.30 14.09 0.49
C LEU A 245 0.67 15.57 0.63
N GLU A 246 -0.30 16.48 0.48
CA GLU A 246 -0.11 17.92 0.78
C GLU A 246 0.21 18.14 2.27
N ILE A 247 -0.54 17.51 3.18
CA ILE A 247 -0.29 17.59 4.62
C ILE A 247 1.06 16.96 4.99
N GLU A 248 1.38 15.82 4.36
CA GLU A 248 2.67 15.14 4.54
C GLU A 248 3.84 16.05 4.16
N GLN A 249 3.74 16.75 3.03
CA GLN A 249 4.77 17.70 2.60
C GLN A 249 4.95 18.83 3.63
N LYS A 250 3.86 19.40 4.16
CA LYS A 250 3.92 20.39 5.25
C LYS A 250 4.58 19.85 6.50
N LEU A 251 4.32 18.58 6.86
CA LEU A 251 4.99 17.92 7.98
C LEU A 251 6.49 17.77 7.72
N VAL A 252 6.89 17.40 6.51
CA VAL A 252 8.30 17.26 6.11
C VAL A 252 9.02 18.61 6.14
N GLU A 253 8.39 19.68 5.67
CA GLU A 253 8.95 21.03 5.73
C GLU A 253 9.11 21.53 7.18
N ARG A 254 8.15 21.18 8.04
CA ARG A 254 8.13 21.62 9.44
C ARG A 254 9.05 20.82 10.35
N PHE A 255 9.13 19.51 10.15
CA PHE A 255 9.77 18.56 11.08
C PHE A 255 10.80 17.64 10.42
N GLY A 256 10.81 17.56 9.09
CA GLY A 256 11.78 16.77 8.35
C GLY A 256 13.21 17.26 8.62
N ARG A 257 14.17 16.38 8.39
CA ARG A 257 15.57 16.75 8.52
C ARG A 257 15.88 17.81 7.46
N VAL A 258 16.28 19.00 7.91
CA VAL A 258 16.92 19.99 7.05
C VAL A 258 18.11 19.29 6.39
N LYS A 259 18.12 19.25 5.05
CA LYS A 259 19.28 18.76 4.29
C LYS A 259 20.46 19.69 4.48
#